data_AF-A0A662L2H4-F1
#
_entry.id   AF-A0A662L2H4-F1
#
_cell.length_a   1.000
_cell.length_b   1.000
_cell.length_c   1.000
_cell.angle_alpha   90.00
_cell.angle_beta   90.00
_cell.angle_gamma   90.00
#
_symmetry.space_group_name_H-M   'P 1'
#
loop_
_entity.id
_entity.type
_entity.pdbx_description
1 polymer ?
#
loop_
_entity_poly.entity_id
_entity_poly.type
_entity_poly.pdbx_seq_one_letter_code
_entity_poly.pdbx_strand_id
1 'polypeptide(L)' 'MKKEYLNIICCPYCHGELELEIKEENDDEIIEGEFFCKKCQKKYEIKEGIPILM' A
#
# COMPACT_ATOMS: atom_id res chain seq x y z
N MET A 1 -5.70 7.25 -2.47
CA MET A 1 -5.92 5.79 -2.63
C MET A 1 -7.09 5.34 -1.78
N LYS A 2 -8.13 4.76 -2.40
CA LYS A 2 -9.26 4.18 -1.68
C LYS A 2 -8.87 2.91 -0.92
N LYS A 3 -9.30 2.81 0.34
CA LYS A 3 -9.10 1.63 1.21
C LYS A 3 -9.69 0.35 0.64
N GLU A 4 -10.70 0.47 -0.23
CA GLU A 4 -11.39 -0.64 -0.91
C GLU A 4 -10.41 -1.50 -1.73
N TYR A 5 -9.38 -0.89 -2.32
CA TYR A 5 -8.41 -1.59 -3.15
C TYR A 5 -7.40 -2.43 -2.36
N LEU A 6 -7.25 -2.18 -1.05
CA LEU A 6 -6.34 -2.95 -0.19
C LEU A 6 -6.70 -4.43 -0.16
N ASN A 7 -8.00 -4.74 -0.25
CA ASN A 7 -8.49 -6.11 -0.24
C ASN A 7 -8.20 -6.90 -1.53
N ILE A 8 -7.81 -6.22 -2.61
CA ILE A 8 -7.50 -6.87 -3.90
C ILE A 8 -6.02 -6.77 -4.29
N ILE A 9 -5.23 -5.94 -3.62
CA ILE A 9 -3.82 -5.73 -3.93
C ILE A 9 -2.98 -6.74 -3.15
N CYS A 10 -2.02 -7.36 -3.84
CA CYS A 10 -1.03 -8.24 -3.26
C CYS A 10 0.36 -7.84 -3.76
N CYS A 11 1.42 -8.35 -3.13
CA CYS A 11 2.78 -8.02 -3.54
C CYS A 11 3.04 -8.47 -4.99
N PRO A 12 3.43 -7.57 -5.92
CA PRO A 12 3.65 -7.92 -7.32
C PRO A 12 4.83 -8.89 -7.54
N TYR A 13 5.69 -9.05 -6.53
CA TYR A 13 6.87 -9.92 -6.62
C TYR A 13 6.61 -11.35 -6.14
N CYS A 14 5.82 -11.51 -5.07
CA CYS A 14 5.67 -12.80 -4.38
C CYS A 14 4.22 -13.21 -4.10
N HIS A 15 3.26 -12.37 -4.52
CA HIS A 15 1.82 -12.48 -4.27
C HIS A 15 1.49 -12.71 -2.79
N GLY A 16 2.35 -12.23 -1.90
CA GLY A 16 2.13 -12.25 -0.46
C GLY A 16 1.23 -11.11 -0.01
N GLU A 17 0.78 -11.20 1.24
CA GLU A 17 0.03 -10.15 1.90
C GLU A 17 0.90 -8.89 2.07
N LEU A 18 0.27 -7.73 1.85
CA LEU A 18 0.85 -6.42 2.06
C LEU A 18 0.18 -5.81 3.30
N GLU A 19 0.99 -5.34 4.23
CA GLU A 19 0.53 -4.49 5.32
C GLU A 19 0.63 -3.04 4.89
N LEU A 20 -0.44 -2.28 5.12
CA LEU A 20 -0.46 -0.85 4.88
C LEU A 20 -0.15 -0.11 6.19
N GLU A 21 0.85 0.76 6.14
CA GLU A 21 1.12 1.79 7.13
C GLU A 21 0.67 3.15 6.56
N ILE A 22 -0.31 3.78 7.22
CA ILE A 22 -0.85 5.08 6.79
C ILE A 22 -0.08 6.18 7.49
N LYS A 23 0.49 7.11 6.72
CA LYS A 23 1.12 8.33 7.25
C LYS A 23 0.17 9.52 7.23
N GLU A 24 -0.57 9.67 6.14
CA GLU A 24 -1.57 10.72 5.95
C GLU A 24 -2.78 10.17 5.22
N GLU A 25 -3.97 10.37 5.77
CA GLU A 25 -5.25 10.02 5.13
C GLU A 25 -6.23 11.20 5.23
N ASN A 26 -7.12 11.30 4.26
CA ASN A 26 -8.12 12.36 4.16
C ASN A 26 -9.48 11.74 3.84
N ASP A 27 -10.45 11.88 4.74
CA ASP A 27 -11.81 11.27 4.75
C ASP A 27 -11.90 9.80 4.27
N ASP A 28 -11.76 9.54 2.98
CA ASP A 28 -11.90 8.22 2.33
C ASP A 28 -10.64 7.76 1.55
N GLU A 29 -9.62 8.61 1.46
CA GLU A 29 -8.41 8.37 0.68
C GLU A 29 -7.12 8.48 1.49
N ILE A 30 -6.25 7.48 1.33
CA ILE A 30 -4.87 7.55 1.82
C ILE A 30 -4.09 8.49 0.89
N ILE A 31 -3.47 9.52 1.46
CA ILE A 31 -2.65 10.52 0.76
C ILE A 31 -1.16 10.12 0.81
N GLU A 32 -0.67 9.75 2.00
CA GLU A 32 0.68 9.23 2.21
C GLU A 32 0.66 7.94 3.04
N GLY A 33 1.56 7.01 2.71
CA GLY A 33 1.66 5.73 3.41
C GLY A 33 2.76 4.85 2.84
N GLU A 34 2.91 3.64 3.38
CA GLU A 34 3.86 2.63 2.93
C GLU A 34 3.21 1.25 3.01
N PHE A 35 3.32 0.45 1.94
CA PHE A 35 3.04 -0.97 1.98
C PHE A 35 4.29 -1.75 2.34
N PHE A 36 4.17 -2.66 3.29
CA PHE A 36 5.20 -3.58 3.67
C PHE A 36 4.79 -5.02 3.37
N CYS A 37 5.58 -5.74 2.57
CA CYS A 37 5.38 -7.16 2.35
C CYS A 37 6.13 -7.99 3.38
N LYS A 38 5.42 -8.68 4.28
CA LYS A 38 6.05 -9.60 5.25
C LYS A 38 6.77 -10.80 4.60
N LYS A 39 6.41 -11.16 3.37
CA LYS A 39 6.94 -12.35 2.68
C LYS A 39 8.26 -12.09 1.97
N CYS A 40 8.39 -10.99 1.23
CA CYS A 40 9.62 -10.62 0.52
C CYS A 40 10.35 -9.42 1.13
N GLN A 41 9.82 -8.84 2.22
CA GLN A 41 10.35 -7.67 2.93
C GLN A 41 10.50 -6.42 2.05
N LYS A 42 9.76 -6.35 0.94
CA LYS A 42 9.68 -5.14 0.11
C LYS A 42 8.79 -4.09 0.74
N LYS A 43 9.18 -2.84 0.54
CA LYS A 43 8.44 -1.64 0.92
C LYS A 43 7.99 -0.92 -0.35
N TYR A 44 6.79 -0.38 -0.35
CA TYR A 44 6.24 0.39 -1.45
C TYR A 44 5.57 1.65 -0.93
N GLU A 45 5.99 2.81 -1.43
CA GLU A 45 5.53 4.09 -0.90
C GLU A 45 4.21 4.51 -1.56
N ILE A 46 3.36 5.19 -0.82
CA ILE A 46 2.16 5.85 -1.33
C ILE A 46 2.42 7.35 -1.24
N LYS A 47 2.33 8.02 -2.39
CA LYS A 47 2.56 9.46 -2.50
C LYS A 47 1.46 10.09 -3.32
N GLU A 48 0.89 11.19 -2.82
CA GLU A 48 -0.25 11.88 -3.46
C GLU A 48 -1.44 10.93 -3.73
N GLY A 49 -1.62 9.95 -2.84
CA GLY A 49 -2.63 8.92 -2.97
C GLY A 49 -2.42 7.91 -4.10
N ILE A 50 -1.23 7.87 -4.69
CA ILE A 50 -0.81 6.90 -5.71
C ILE A 50 0.19 5.92 -5.08
N PRO A 51 -0.14 4.62 -4.99
CA PRO A 51 0.79 3.60 -4.52
C PRO A 51 1.84 3.25 -5.59
N ILE A 52 3.11 3.36 -5.25
CA ILE A 52 4.26 3.08 -6.14
C ILE A 52 4.71 1.63 -5.94
N LEU A 53 4.10 0.70 -6.69
CA LEU A 53 4.36 -0.75 -6.62
C LEU A 53 5.43 -1.25 -7.62
N MET A 54 6.42 -0.42 -7.96
CA MET A 54 7.43 -0.72 -8.99
C MET A 54 8.69 -1.40 -8.43
#